data_AF-A0A7K9C2V4-F1
#
_entry.id   AF-A0A7K9C2V4-F1
#
_cell.length_a   1.000
_cell.length_b   1.000
_cell.length_c   1.000
_cell.angle_alpha   90.00
_cell.angle_beta   90.00
_cell.angle_gamma   90.00
#
_symmetry.space_group_name_H-M   'P 1'
#
loop_
_entity.id
_entity.type
_entity.pdbx_description
1 polymer ?
#
loop_
_entity_poly.entity_id
_entity_poly.type
_entity_poly.pdbx_seq_one_letter_code
_entity_poly.pdbx_strand_id
1 'polypeptide(L)'
;MHPAGLCAASLGSLGLLRLLGAPWPWSLAATFGVCLGGGGWRLLRLIARTAPRDLFGLWVLLRVRCELRRRQRALSTIPSLFQEVVRRHPQKVALICEPSGRRWSFARLEQFSNAVGNLLLGQGLARGDVVAIFMENRPEFVGLWLGMAKVGVQAALINCNLRRDSLVHCLALVPRPLCPAAISEVSAMLGKNMAKFCSGDFHPAEVPPDTKHLDPLLSSSSTSPPPQSPGKGLDDRLFYIFTSGTTGMPKAAIVVHSRYFRIAAFGYYGYRMSPKDVLYCCLPLYHSAGNILGVGQCLLHGLTVVIRKKFSASRFWDDCAKHRCTVRTSWWPPWGHGPGLKAMETWGGVEKSFGVLETWEGLGACVWEQFQRRFRIRQIGEFYGATECNCSMANLDGRVSVHGAPGTALWRSLCPWSSWHSSLEVSLPAAAPLVVPPGEPGLLVGQIQQQDPLRRFDGYLSPAATSKKMAADVLRKGDQAYLSGDLLVMDDFGYFYFRDRGGESFRWRGENISSRELEGALGQLLRQAEVAVWHCSLSVPGVEGRAGMAAIADPLGKVDPNVLYQELQKVLPTYARPLFLRLLPRVDTTG
;
A
#
# COMPACT_ATOMS: atom_id res chain seq x y z
N MET A 1 -37.80 -8.44 -2.58
CA MET A 1 -38.11 -7.35 -3.53
C MET A 1 -36.86 -6.51 -3.73
N HIS A 2 -36.44 -6.27 -4.98
CA HIS A 2 -35.36 -5.32 -5.27
C HIS A 2 -35.69 -3.95 -4.66
N PRO A 3 -34.70 -3.22 -4.08
CA PRO A 3 -34.93 -1.89 -3.51
C PRO A 3 -35.57 -0.91 -4.51
N ALA A 4 -35.33 -1.09 -5.82
CA ALA A 4 -35.97 -0.33 -6.88
C ALA A 4 -37.50 -0.52 -6.95
N GLY A 5 -38.00 -1.74 -6.70
CA GLY A 5 -39.44 -2.03 -6.69
C GLY A 5 -40.16 -1.42 -5.48
N LEU A 6 -39.50 -1.35 -4.33
CA LEU A 6 -40.04 -0.67 -3.14
C LEU A 6 -40.11 0.85 -3.31
N CYS A 7 -39.06 1.45 -3.89
CA CYS A 7 -39.04 2.87 -4.18
C CYS A 7 -40.11 3.25 -5.21
N ALA A 8 -40.30 2.44 -6.26
CA ALA A 8 -41.35 2.66 -7.25
C ALA A 8 -42.77 2.54 -6.65
N ALA A 9 -43.01 1.54 -5.80
CA ALA A 9 -44.29 1.39 -5.11
C ALA A 9 -44.56 2.54 -4.11
N SER A 10 -43.52 3.00 -3.40
CA SER A 10 -43.64 4.12 -2.45
C SER A 10 -43.88 5.45 -3.17
N LEU A 11 -43.12 5.74 -4.24
CA LEU A 11 -43.32 6.95 -5.06
C LEU A 11 -44.66 6.92 -5.80
N GLY A 12 -45.10 5.74 -6.26
CA GLY A 12 -46.43 5.53 -6.84
C GLY A 12 -47.55 5.82 -5.83
N SER A 13 -47.41 5.35 -4.59
CA SER A 13 -48.36 5.66 -3.52
C SER A 13 -48.42 7.14 -3.16
N LEU A 14 -47.26 7.82 -3.13
CA LEU A 14 -47.19 9.26 -2.90
C LEU A 14 -47.85 10.04 -4.03
N GLY A 15 -47.57 9.68 -5.29
CA GLY A 15 -48.20 10.28 -6.47
C GLY A 15 -49.72 10.11 -6.48
N LEU A 16 -50.21 8.89 -6.18
CA LEU A 16 -51.63 8.59 -6.12
C LEU A 16 -52.36 9.38 -5.02
N LEU A 17 -51.77 9.47 -3.83
CA LEU A 17 -52.36 10.23 -2.70
C LEU A 17 -52.37 11.73 -2.96
N ARG A 18 -51.36 12.24 -3.67
CA ARG A 18 -51.32 13.64 -4.11
C ARG A 18 -52.35 13.95 -5.19
N LEU A 19 -52.58 13.02 -6.12
CA LEU A 19 -53.63 13.13 -7.14
C LEU A 19 -55.04 13.11 -6.53
N LEU A 20 -55.23 12.37 -5.43
CA LEU A 20 -56.49 12.29 -4.68
C LEU A 20 -56.71 13.45 -3.68
N GLY A 21 -55.84 14.46 -3.68
CA GLY A 21 -56.00 15.66 -2.84
C GLY A 21 -55.65 15.47 -1.36
N ALA A 22 -54.96 14.40 -0.99
CA ALA A 22 -54.61 14.14 0.41
C ALA A 22 -53.61 15.19 0.95
N PRO A 23 -53.76 15.64 2.21
CA PRO A 23 -52.79 16.51 2.86
C PRO A 23 -51.40 15.86 2.90
N TRP A 24 -50.35 16.69 2.84
CA TRP A 24 -48.95 16.24 2.89
C TRP A 24 -48.62 15.30 4.05
N PRO A 25 -49.06 15.55 5.30
CA PRO A 25 -48.74 14.67 6.43
C PRO A 25 -49.29 13.25 6.25
N TRP A 26 -50.53 13.14 5.76
CA TRP A 26 -51.19 11.84 5.53
C TRP A 26 -50.62 11.11 4.32
N SER A 27 -50.27 11.86 3.26
CA SER A 27 -49.61 11.29 2.09
C SER A 27 -48.25 10.70 2.44
N LEU A 28 -47.46 11.41 3.27
CA LEU A 28 -46.16 10.94 3.75
C LEU A 28 -46.31 9.76 4.72
N ALA A 29 -47.29 9.81 5.64
CA ALA A 29 -47.53 8.73 6.61
C ALA A 29 -47.97 7.43 5.91
N ALA A 30 -48.88 7.49 4.94
CA ALA A 30 -49.32 6.33 4.17
C ALA A 30 -48.21 5.79 3.27
N THR A 31 -47.44 6.66 2.61
CA THR A 31 -46.24 6.26 1.84
C THR A 31 -45.20 5.58 2.73
N PHE A 32 -44.99 6.11 3.94
CA PHE A 32 -44.11 5.50 4.93
C PHE A 32 -44.65 4.15 5.42
N GLY A 33 -45.96 4.01 5.61
CA GLY A 33 -46.63 2.74 5.94
C GLY A 33 -46.47 1.68 4.85
N VAL A 34 -46.65 2.04 3.57
CA VAL A 34 -46.42 1.16 2.41
C VAL A 34 -44.94 0.75 2.32
N CYS A 35 -44.03 1.70 2.56
CA CYS A 35 -42.60 1.41 2.61
C CYS A 35 -42.26 0.43 3.75
N LEU A 36 -42.80 0.62 4.95
CA LEU A 36 -42.60 -0.29 6.09
C LEU A 36 -43.20 -1.68 5.83
N GLY A 37 -44.44 -1.75 5.34
CA GLY A 37 -45.16 -2.99 5.04
C GLY A 37 -44.52 -3.80 3.91
N GLY A 38 -43.89 -3.14 2.93
CA GLY A 38 -43.14 -3.78 1.85
C GLY A 38 -41.76 -4.30 2.25
N GLY A 39 -41.32 -4.13 3.49
CA GLY A 39 -39.99 -4.55 3.95
C GLY A 39 -38.94 -3.42 3.97
N GLY A 40 -39.34 -2.17 3.74
CA GLY A 40 -38.50 -0.97 3.81
C GLY A 40 -37.98 -0.67 5.22
N TRP A 41 -38.55 -1.29 6.25
CA TRP A 41 -37.97 -1.28 7.60
C TRP A 41 -36.54 -1.86 7.63
N ARG A 42 -36.22 -2.83 6.77
CA ARG A 42 -34.85 -3.37 6.64
C ARG A 42 -33.90 -2.31 6.10
N LEU A 43 -34.36 -1.53 5.12
CA LEU A 43 -33.59 -0.43 4.54
C LEU A 43 -33.39 0.70 5.56
N LEU A 44 -34.42 1.10 6.29
CA LEU A 44 -34.31 2.10 7.36
C LEU A 44 -33.36 1.65 8.47
N ARG A 45 -33.40 0.36 8.84
CA ARG A 45 -32.46 -0.22 9.81
C ARG A 45 -31.03 -0.24 9.29
N LEU A 46 -30.83 -0.56 8.01
CA LEU A 46 -29.54 -0.48 7.34
C LEU A 46 -28.98 0.95 7.36
N ILE A 47 -29.78 1.94 6.93
CA ILE A 47 -29.38 3.36 6.95
C ILE A 47 -29.06 3.79 8.38
N ALA A 48 -29.95 3.56 9.34
CA ALA A 48 -29.73 3.99 10.72
C ALA A 48 -28.45 3.40 11.33
N ARG A 49 -28.13 2.14 11.02
CA ARG A 49 -26.90 1.49 11.51
C ARG A 49 -25.63 1.95 10.80
N THR A 50 -25.74 2.43 9.56
CA THR A 50 -24.57 2.78 8.72
C THR A 50 -24.37 4.28 8.58
N ALA A 51 -25.37 5.11 8.90
CA ALA A 51 -25.31 6.56 8.75
C ALA A 51 -24.13 7.20 9.49
N PRO A 52 -23.79 6.86 10.76
CA PRO A 52 -22.66 7.51 11.44
C PRO A 52 -21.32 7.31 10.72
N ARG A 53 -21.07 6.10 10.21
CA ARG A 53 -19.84 5.79 9.46
C ARG A 53 -19.88 6.35 8.04
N ASP A 54 -21.03 6.30 7.35
CA ASP A 54 -21.18 6.75 5.96
C ASP A 54 -21.07 8.28 5.90
N LEU A 55 -21.64 9.00 6.88
CA LEU A 55 -21.47 10.45 7.05
C LEU A 55 -20.03 10.83 7.39
N PHE A 56 -19.36 10.08 8.26
CA PHE A 56 -17.95 10.32 8.56
C PHE A 56 -17.06 10.08 7.32
N GLY A 57 -17.27 8.97 6.60
CA GLY A 57 -16.58 8.66 5.36
C GLY A 57 -16.82 9.71 4.28
N LEU A 58 -18.06 10.21 4.16
CA LEU A 58 -18.38 11.33 3.26
C LEU A 58 -17.62 12.59 3.66
N TRP A 59 -17.60 12.95 4.95
CA TRP A 59 -16.87 14.12 5.42
C TRP A 59 -15.38 14.03 5.09
N VAL A 60 -14.75 12.86 5.33
CA VAL A 60 -13.35 12.60 4.96
C VAL A 60 -13.15 12.78 3.45
N LEU A 61 -14.02 12.15 2.64
CA LEU A 61 -13.93 12.25 1.19
C LEU A 61 -14.05 13.69 0.70
N LEU A 62 -15.06 14.43 1.16
CA LEU A 62 -15.27 15.83 0.77
C LEU A 62 -14.08 16.68 1.19
N ARG A 63 -13.53 16.46 2.39
CA ARG A 63 -12.35 17.16 2.88
C ARG A 63 -11.14 16.93 1.98
N VAL A 64 -10.82 15.67 1.68
CA VAL A 64 -9.70 15.30 0.81
C VAL A 64 -9.90 15.85 -0.60
N ARG A 65 -11.11 15.74 -1.17
CA ARG A 65 -11.41 16.24 -2.53
C ARG A 65 -11.28 17.76 -2.62
N CYS A 66 -11.79 18.49 -1.63
CA CYS A 66 -11.66 19.95 -1.57
C CYS A 66 -10.19 20.36 -1.45
N GLU A 67 -9.41 19.71 -0.59
CA GLU A 67 -8.00 20.03 -0.44
C GLU A 67 -7.20 19.68 -1.70
N LEU A 68 -7.42 18.51 -2.29
CA LEU A 68 -6.77 18.09 -3.52
C LEU A 68 -7.03 19.08 -4.66
N ARG A 69 -8.29 19.50 -4.87
CA ARG A 69 -8.63 20.53 -5.88
C ARG A 69 -7.93 21.86 -5.61
N ARG A 70 -7.88 22.29 -4.35
CA ARG A 70 -7.16 23.52 -3.95
C ARG A 70 -5.67 23.41 -4.28
N ARG A 71 -5.04 22.29 -3.93
CA ARG A 71 -3.60 22.04 -4.18
C ARG A 71 -3.28 21.86 -5.67
N GLN A 72 -4.18 21.26 -6.45
CA GLN A 72 -4.04 21.17 -7.91
C GLN A 72 -4.06 22.54 -8.57
N ARG A 73 -5.03 23.41 -8.21
CA ARG A 73 -5.11 24.78 -8.72
C ARG A 73 -3.88 25.62 -8.36
N ALA A 74 -3.30 25.36 -7.19
CA ALA A 74 -2.08 26.02 -6.74
C ALA A 74 -0.79 25.39 -7.29
N LEU A 75 -0.88 24.39 -8.20
CA LEU A 75 0.25 23.64 -8.74
C LEU A 75 1.22 23.17 -7.63
N SER A 76 0.67 22.75 -6.50
CA SER A 76 1.46 22.29 -5.37
C SER A 76 2.13 20.95 -5.69
N THR A 77 3.30 20.72 -5.13
CA THR A 77 4.02 19.44 -5.16
C THR A 77 4.26 18.97 -3.73
N ILE A 78 4.63 17.70 -3.55
CA ILE A 78 4.94 17.19 -2.20
C ILE A 78 6.08 18.00 -1.54
N PRO A 79 7.17 18.38 -2.23
CA PRO A 79 8.17 19.28 -1.68
C PRO A 79 7.63 20.67 -1.28
N SER A 80 6.73 21.26 -2.07
CA SER A 80 6.17 22.57 -1.71
C SER A 80 5.27 22.50 -0.47
N LEU A 81 4.49 21.42 -0.34
CA LEU A 81 3.67 21.16 0.84
C LEU A 81 4.55 20.91 2.07
N PHE A 82 5.65 20.16 1.92
CA PHE A 82 6.63 19.97 2.97
C PHE A 82 7.26 21.31 3.42
N GLN A 83 7.59 22.20 2.48
CA GLN A 83 8.10 23.53 2.81
C GLN A 83 7.09 24.36 3.61
N GLU A 84 5.78 24.25 3.35
CA GLU A 84 4.75 24.87 4.20
C GLU A 84 4.81 24.35 5.64
N VAL A 85 5.02 23.04 5.83
CA VAL A 85 5.16 22.41 7.15
C VAL A 85 6.45 22.87 7.84
N VAL A 86 7.57 22.89 7.13
CA VAL A 86 8.87 23.35 7.64
C VAL A 86 8.79 24.79 8.13
N ARG A 87 8.13 25.69 7.39
CA ARG A 87 7.94 27.09 7.81
C ARG A 87 7.14 27.22 9.11
N ARG A 88 6.15 26.34 9.34
CA ARG A 88 5.34 26.35 10.56
C ARG A 88 6.06 25.74 11.76
N HIS A 89 6.89 24.71 11.54
CA HIS A 89 7.47 23.91 12.61
C HIS A 89 8.95 23.56 12.39
N PRO A 90 9.85 24.54 12.18
CA PRO A 90 11.22 24.26 11.71
C PRO A 90 12.03 23.42 12.71
N GLN A 91 11.90 23.70 14.01
CA GLN A 91 12.67 23.03 15.07
C GLN A 91 11.99 21.78 15.62
N LYS A 92 10.76 21.50 15.21
CA LYS A 92 10.07 20.29 15.65
C LYS A 92 10.78 19.06 15.07
N VAL A 93 10.89 18.00 15.87
CA VAL A 93 11.42 16.73 15.42
C VAL A 93 10.48 16.15 14.37
N ALA A 94 11.01 15.89 13.17
CA ALA A 94 10.30 15.25 12.06
C ALA A 94 10.50 13.74 12.11
N LEU A 95 11.76 13.29 12.11
CA LEU A 95 12.13 11.87 12.02
C LEU A 95 13.04 11.45 13.17
N ILE A 96 12.77 10.27 13.73
CA ILE A 96 13.62 9.62 14.75
C ILE A 96 14.06 8.26 14.22
N CYS A 97 15.35 7.94 14.25
CA CYS A 97 15.88 6.70 13.70
C CYS A 97 16.27 5.69 14.79
N GLU A 98 15.55 4.58 14.93
CA GLU A 98 15.89 3.47 15.82
C GLU A 98 16.66 2.37 15.05
N PRO A 99 17.74 1.79 15.64
CA PRO A 99 18.14 1.88 17.06
C PRO A 99 19.05 3.07 17.43
N SER A 100 19.51 3.87 16.46
CA SER A 100 20.54 4.90 16.69
C SER A 100 20.11 6.06 17.62
N GLY A 101 18.81 6.27 17.81
CA GLY A 101 18.25 7.42 18.53
C GLY A 101 18.41 8.76 17.82
N ARG A 102 19.01 8.82 16.61
CA ARG A 102 19.24 10.06 15.87
C ARG A 102 17.92 10.77 15.57
N ARG A 103 17.87 12.07 15.87
CA ARG A 103 16.71 12.94 15.66
C ARG A 103 16.98 13.96 14.57
N TRP A 104 16.03 14.09 13.66
CA TRP A 104 16.05 15.07 12.58
C TRP A 104 14.87 16.01 12.73
N SER A 105 15.14 17.31 12.82
CA SER A 105 14.09 18.33 12.77
C SER A 105 13.58 18.52 11.33
N PHE A 106 12.43 19.17 11.18
CA PHE A 106 11.93 19.58 9.86
C PHE A 106 12.96 20.43 9.10
N ALA A 107 13.61 21.38 9.78
CA ALA A 107 14.66 22.21 9.19
C ALA A 107 15.87 21.38 8.72
N ARG A 108 16.32 20.40 9.51
CA ARG A 108 17.43 19.52 9.13
C ARG A 108 17.08 18.68 7.90
N LEU A 109 15.87 18.12 7.85
CA LEU A 109 15.40 17.35 6.70
C LEU A 109 15.27 18.22 5.44
N GLU A 110 14.83 19.47 5.59
CA GLU A 110 14.80 20.46 4.50
C GLU A 110 16.20 20.76 3.97
N GLN A 111 17.15 21.07 4.86
CA GLN A 111 18.55 21.33 4.49
C GLN A 111 19.19 20.14 3.78
N PHE A 112 19.01 18.93 4.30
CA PHE A 112 19.54 17.71 3.68
C PHE A 112 18.92 17.47 2.30
N SER A 113 17.59 17.57 2.17
CA SER A 113 16.93 17.41 0.87
C SER A 113 17.29 18.52 -0.13
N ASN A 114 17.56 19.74 0.33
CA ASN A 114 18.10 20.80 -0.52
C ASN A 114 19.50 20.46 -1.03
N ALA A 115 20.40 19.99 -0.15
CA ALA A 115 21.73 19.56 -0.51
C ALA A 115 21.71 18.43 -1.55
N VAL A 116 20.80 17.45 -1.40
CA VAL A 116 20.58 16.41 -2.41
C VAL A 116 20.15 17.02 -3.75
N GLY A 117 19.18 17.93 -3.77
CA GLY A 117 18.74 18.58 -5.00
C GLY A 117 19.87 19.34 -5.71
N ASN A 118 20.62 20.15 -4.96
CA ASN A 118 21.75 20.93 -5.51
C ASN A 118 22.87 20.03 -6.00
N LEU A 119 23.19 18.94 -5.29
CA LEU A 119 24.17 17.95 -5.75
C LEU A 119 23.76 17.36 -7.10
N LEU A 120 22.49 16.95 -7.23
CA LEU A 120 22.01 16.31 -8.46
C LEU A 120 22.03 17.29 -9.65
N LEU A 121 21.67 18.55 -9.44
CA LEU A 121 21.81 19.59 -10.47
C LEU A 121 23.28 19.81 -10.86
N GLY A 122 24.20 19.83 -9.88
CA GLY A 122 25.65 19.92 -10.13
C GLY A 122 26.23 18.71 -10.86
N GLN A 123 25.60 17.54 -10.75
CA GLN A 123 25.92 16.33 -11.53
C GLN A 123 25.21 16.29 -12.90
N GLY A 124 24.57 17.39 -13.30
CA GLY A 124 23.89 17.54 -14.58
C GLY A 124 22.60 16.74 -14.72
N LEU A 125 21.98 16.28 -13.61
CA LEU A 125 20.67 15.65 -13.69
C LEU A 125 19.58 16.69 -13.90
N ALA A 126 18.62 16.34 -14.74
CA ALA A 126 17.52 17.19 -15.13
C ALA A 126 16.16 16.55 -14.81
N ARG A 127 15.09 17.30 -15.09
CA ARG A 127 13.72 16.82 -14.95
C ARG A 127 13.52 15.57 -15.82
N GLY A 128 12.92 14.53 -15.23
CA GLY A 128 12.63 13.28 -15.93
C GLY A 128 13.69 12.20 -15.74
N ASP A 129 14.90 12.56 -15.31
CA ASP A 129 15.91 11.57 -14.95
C ASP A 129 15.44 10.73 -13.77
N VAL A 130 15.86 9.46 -13.76
CA VAL A 130 15.47 8.50 -12.73
C VAL A 130 16.71 8.07 -11.94
N VAL A 131 16.62 8.17 -10.62
CA VAL A 131 17.66 7.73 -9.69
C VAL A 131 17.13 6.64 -8.76
N ALA A 132 17.76 5.46 -8.78
CA ALA A 132 17.35 4.36 -7.90
C ALA A 132 17.85 4.58 -6.47
N ILE A 133 17.02 4.23 -5.50
CA ILE A 133 17.34 4.20 -4.07
C ILE A 133 17.23 2.75 -3.62
N PHE A 134 18.36 2.16 -3.25
CA PHE A 134 18.42 0.78 -2.76
C PHE A 134 18.89 0.77 -1.31
N MET A 135 18.10 1.22 -0.34
CA MET A 135 18.60 1.34 1.04
C MET A 135 17.57 0.93 2.09
N GLU A 136 18.06 0.51 3.25
CA GLU A 136 17.22 0.21 4.40
C GLU A 136 16.61 1.49 5.00
N ASN A 137 15.60 1.32 5.84
CA ASN A 137 14.88 2.40 6.50
C ASN A 137 15.82 3.30 7.32
N ARG A 138 15.91 4.57 6.93
CA ARG A 138 16.61 5.64 7.67
C ARG A 138 16.12 7.02 7.21
N PRO A 139 16.32 8.09 8.00
CA PRO A 139 15.92 9.45 7.62
C PRO A 139 16.48 9.91 6.27
N GLU A 140 17.70 9.48 5.93
CA GLU A 140 18.36 9.79 4.66
C GLU A 140 17.55 9.26 3.47
N PHE A 141 16.87 8.11 3.60
CA PHE A 141 15.96 7.59 2.55
C PHE A 141 14.94 8.65 2.16
N VAL A 142 14.31 9.27 3.18
CA VAL A 142 13.28 10.29 3.00
C VAL A 142 13.87 11.55 2.38
N GLY A 143 15.00 12.00 2.91
CA GLY A 143 15.70 13.18 2.41
C GLY A 143 16.17 13.05 0.95
N LEU A 144 16.60 11.86 0.54
CA LEU A 144 17.09 11.58 -0.82
C LEU A 144 15.98 11.73 -1.85
N TRP A 145 14.87 11.00 -1.72
CA TRP A 145 13.79 11.09 -2.70
C TRP A 145 13.12 12.47 -2.67
N LEU A 146 13.04 13.11 -1.50
CA LEU A 146 12.49 14.46 -1.38
C LEU A 146 13.35 15.50 -2.11
N GLY A 147 14.68 15.37 -2.02
CA GLY A 147 15.62 16.22 -2.75
C GLY A 147 15.55 16.03 -4.26
N MET A 148 15.45 14.77 -4.72
CA MET A 148 15.19 14.46 -6.14
C MET A 148 13.90 15.11 -6.63
N ALA A 149 12.82 14.98 -5.85
CA ALA A 149 11.51 15.54 -6.20
C ALA A 149 11.53 17.06 -6.33
N LYS A 150 12.34 17.77 -5.53
CA LYS A 150 12.52 19.24 -5.63
C LYS A 150 13.00 19.65 -7.02
N VAL A 151 14.00 18.94 -7.54
CA VAL A 151 14.63 19.26 -8.84
C VAL A 151 13.98 18.55 -10.03
N GLY A 152 13.14 17.54 -9.79
CA GLY A 152 12.33 16.87 -10.84
C GLY A 152 12.92 15.58 -11.35
N VAL A 153 13.95 15.12 -10.65
CA VAL A 153 14.45 13.76 -10.73
C VAL A 153 13.45 12.85 -10.03
N GLN A 154 13.14 11.71 -10.63
CA GLN A 154 12.22 10.72 -10.10
C GLN A 154 13.01 9.65 -9.34
N ALA A 155 12.60 9.33 -8.12
CA ALA A 155 13.24 8.24 -7.40
C ALA A 155 12.70 6.89 -7.90
N ALA A 156 13.54 5.85 -7.94
CA ALA A 156 13.12 4.47 -8.11
C ALA A 156 13.37 3.72 -6.79
N LEU A 157 12.31 3.43 -6.05
CA LEU A 157 12.41 2.81 -4.73
C LEU A 157 12.51 1.29 -4.89
N ILE A 158 13.71 0.75 -4.66
CA ILE A 158 14.00 -0.68 -4.86
C ILE A 158 14.07 -1.39 -3.51
N ASN A 159 13.46 -2.58 -3.44
CA ASN A 159 13.51 -3.43 -2.26
C ASN A 159 14.94 -3.89 -2.00
N CYS A 160 15.51 -3.47 -0.86
CA CYS A 160 16.88 -3.78 -0.44
C CYS A 160 17.17 -5.27 -0.18
N ASN A 161 16.13 -6.12 -0.17
CA ASN A 161 16.24 -7.57 -0.02
C ASN A 161 16.36 -8.32 -1.36
N LEU A 162 16.16 -7.64 -2.50
CA LEU A 162 16.33 -8.27 -3.82
C LEU A 162 17.80 -8.66 -4.05
N ARG A 163 18.00 -9.74 -4.82
CA ARG A 163 19.31 -10.31 -5.15
C ARG A 163 19.35 -10.68 -6.64
N ARG A 164 20.57 -10.81 -7.18
CA ARG A 164 20.86 -11.33 -8.53
C ARG A 164 19.94 -10.76 -9.63
N ASP A 165 19.31 -11.62 -10.44
CA ASP A 165 18.56 -11.25 -11.64
C ASP A 165 17.39 -10.30 -11.37
N SER A 166 16.66 -10.50 -10.27
CA SER A 166 15.56 -9.61 -9.88
C SER A 166 16.07 -8.20 -9.52
N LEU A 167 17.28 -8.09 -8.96
CA LEU A 167 17.93 -6.79 -8.70
C LEU A 167 18.49 -6.17 -10.00
N VAL A 168 19.17 -6.96 -10.83
CA VAL A 168 19.68 -6.51 -12.14
C VAL A 168 18.55 -5.99 -13.01
N HIS A 169 17.41 -6.67 -13.04
CA HIS A 169 16.22 -6.22 -13.76
C HIS A 169 15.70 -4.86 -13.28
N CYS A 170 15.58 -4.67 -11.97
CA CYS A 170 15.16 -3.38 -11.41
C CYS A 170 16.14 -2.26 -11.79
N LEU A 171 17.44 -2.55 -11.72
CA LEU A 171 18.50 -1.57 -12.00
C LEU A 171 18.63 -1.28 -13.50
N ALA A 172 18.42 -2.27 -14.37
CA ALA A 172 18.43 -2.09 -15.83
C ALA A 172 17.33 -1.13 -16.32
N LEU A 173 16.24 -1.00 -15.57
CA LEU A 173 15.16 -0.06 -15.85
C LEU A 173 15.48 1.38 -15.41
N VAL A 174 16.65 1.63 -14.80
CA VAL A 174 17.01 2.93 -14.21
C VAL A 174 18.45 3.32 -14.59
N PRO A 175 18.69 4.53 -15.14
CA PRO A 175 20.01 4.91 -15.63
C PRO A 175 21.07 5.18 -14.55
N ARG A 176 20.70 5.51 -13.30
CA ARG A 176 21.66 5.84 -12.22
C ARG A 176 21.16 5.35 -10.83
N PRO A 177 21.85 4.44 -10.12
CA PRO A 177 21.47 4.02 -8.77
C PRO A 177 22.35 4.59 -7.64
N LEU A 178 21.71 4.80 -6.49
CA LEU A 178 22.32 5.07 -5.19
C LEU A 178 22.28 3.78 -4.34
N CYS A 179 23.44 3.35 -3.87
CA CYS A 179 23.77 1.97 -3.55
C CYS A 179 24.49 1.79 -2.19
N PRO A 180 24.05 0.89 -1.32
CA PRO A 180 24.88 0.23 -0.31
C PRO A 180 25.60 -1.01 -0.88
N ALA A 181 26.45 -1.63 -0.06
CA ALA A 181 27.34 -2.75 -0.39
C ALA A 181 26.70 -3.95 -1.12
N ALA A 182 25.39 -4.23 -0.97
CA ALA A 182 24.72 -5.35 -1.64
C ALA A 182 24.66 -5.22 -3.19
N ILE A 183 25.01 -4.05 -3.75
CA ILE A 183 25.18 -3.89 -5.21
C ILE A 183 26.54 -4.40 -5.70
N SER A 184 27.52 -4.63 -4.81
CA SER A 184 28.78 -5.32 -5.14
C SER A 184 28.53 -6.70 -5.74
N GLU A 185 27.53 -7.45 -5.24
CA GLU A 185 27.16 -8.77 -5.74
C GLU A 185 26.72 -8.77 -7.22
N VAL A 186 26.11 -7.68 -7.68
CA VAL A 186 25.58 -7.54 -9.04
C VAL A 186 26.39 -6.56 -9.90
N SER A 187 27.45 -5.96 -9.36
CA SER A 187 28.22 -4.92 -10.04
C SER A 187 28.82 -5.39 -11.37
N ALA A 188 29.24 -6.65 -11.46
CA ALA A 188 29.79 -7.22 -12.69
C ALA A 188 28.72 -7.36 -13.80
N MET A 189 27.45 -7.46 -13.43
CA MET A 189 26.31 -7.59 -14.35
C MET A 189 25.68 -6.23 -14.70
N LEU A 190 26.07 -5.15 -14.03
CA LEU A 190 25.58 -3.80 -14.27
C LEU A 190 26.39 -3.13 -15.38
N GLY A 191 25.71 -2.36 -16.24
CA GLY A 191 26.35 -1.66 -17.36
C GLY A 191 27.48 -0.71 -16.90
N LYS A 192 28.57 -0.66 -17.67
CA LYS A 192 29.77 0.16 -17.38
C LYS A 192 29.49 1.67 -17.27
N ASN A 193 28.36 2.16 -17.79
CA ASN A 193 28.04 3.60 -17.85
C ASN A 193 27.18 4.11 -16.68
N MET A 194 27.06 3.32 -15.61
CA MET A 194 26.13 3.59 -14.52
C MET A 194 26.85 4.28 -13.35
N ALA A 195 26.45 5.51 -13.01
CA ALA A 195 27.01 6.23 -11.87
C ALA A 195 26.54 5.62 -10.54
N LYS A 196 27.48 5.22 -9.68
CA LYS A 196 27.21 4.55 -8.40
C LYS A 196 27.60 5.45 -7.24
N PHE A 197 26.76 5.53 -6.22
CA PHE A 197 27.06 6.27 -5.00
C PHE A 197 26.80 5.41 -3.77
N CYS A 198 27.58 5.58 -2.70
CA CYS A 198 27.36 4.89 -1.42
C CYS A 198 27.24 5.87 -0.26
N SER A 199 26.34 5.61 0.69
CA SER A 199 26.10 6.44 1.88
C SER A 199 26.18 5.59 3.15
N GLY A 200 26.85 6.12 4.17
CA GLY A 200 27.27 5.42 5.38
C GLY A 200 28.70 4.91 5.28
N ASP A 201 28.94 3.75 5.91
CA ASP A 201 30.25 3.09 5.96
C ASP A 201 30.76 2.83 4.53
N PHE A 202 31.89 3.43 4.19
CA PHE A 202 32.49 3.38 2.86
C PHE A 202 33.87 2.75 2.95
N HIS A 203 33.97 1.49 2.54
CA HIS A 203 35.25 0.80 2.36
C HIS A 203 35.48 0.58 0.87
N PRO A 204 36.49 1.23 0.25
CA PRO A 204 36.78 1.09 -1.18
C PRO A 204 36.93 -0.37 -1.66
N ALA A 205 37.36 -1.28 -0.78
CA ALA A 205 37.51 -2.70 -1.08
C ALA A 205 36.19 -3.49 -1.09
N GLU A 206 35.13 -3.00 -0.45
CA GLU A 206 33.84 -3.70 -0.30
C GLU A 206 32.76 -3.13 -1.23
N VAL A 207 33.02 -1.99 -1.86
CA VAL A 207 32.11 -1.31 -2.78
C VAL A 207 32.51 -1.57 -4.23
N PRO A 208 31.56 -1.48 -5.19
CA PRO A 208 31.88 -1.60 -6.60
C PRO A 208 32.94 -0.58 -7.05
N PRO A 209 33.76 -0.92 -8.07
CA PRO A 209 34.60 0.06 -8.76
C PRO A 209 33.77 1.26 -9.24
N ASP A 210 34.39 2.45 -9.23
CA ASP A 210 33.81 3.74 -9.61
C ASP A 210 32.66 4.24 -8.72
N THR A 211 32.49 3.67 -7.52
CA THR A 211 31.50 4.14 -6.54
C THR A 211 32.00 5.38 -5.80
N LYS A 212 31.23 6.47 -5.86
CA LYS A 212 31.52 7.71 -5.13
C LYS A 212 30.92 7.68 -3.72
N HIS A 213 31.65 8.16 -2.72
CA HIS A 213 31.09 8.34 -1.37
C HIS A 213 30.16 9.57 -1.34
N LEU A 214 28.89 9.35 -1.02
CA LEU A 214 27.83 10.35 -1.12
C LEU A 214 27.87 11.36 0.03
N ASP A 215 28.21 10.94 1.25
CA ASP A 215 28.07 11.77 2.45
C ASP A 215 28.99 13.02 2.43
N PRO A 216 30.26 12.94 1.98
CA PRO A 216 31.11 14.12 1.81
C PRO A 216 30.62 15.05 0.70
N LEU A 217 30.10 14.49 -0.40
CA LEU A 217 29.52 15.27 -1.51
C LEU A 217 28.28 16.04 -1.05
N LEU A 218 27.42 15.42 -0.24
CA LEU A 218 26.25 16.09 0.33
C LEU A 218 26.65 17.15 1.36
N SER A 219 27.68 16.88 2.17
CA SER A 219 28.16 17.84 3.19
C SER A 219 28.78 19.09 2.59
N SER A 220 29.37 18.98 1.39
CA SER A 220 29.92 20.11 0.63
C SER A 220 28.90 20.80 -0.28
N SER A 221 27.70 20.23 -0.44
CA SER A 221 26.64 20.79 -1.28
C SER A 221 25.87 21.91 -0.56
N SER A 222 25.40 22.90 -1.32
CA SER A 222 24.59 23.99 -0.76
C SER A 222 23.30 23.48 -0.12
N THR A 223 22.97 23.97 1.07
CA THR A 223 21.71 23.66 1.77
C THR A 223 20.57 24.64 1.46
N SER A 224 20.86 25.67 0.65
CA SER A 224 19.86 26.61 0.16
C SER A 224 18.83 25.91 -0.75
N PRO A 225 17.56 26.35 -0.77
CA PRO A 225 16.56 25.75 -1.64
C PRO A 225 17.02 25.72 -3.11
N PRO A 226 17.01 24.54 -3.78
CA PRO A 226 17.36 24.47 -5.18
C PRO A 226 16.33 25.23 -6.04
N PRO A 227 16.70 25.68 -7.25
CA PRO A 227 15.76 26.29 -8.17
C PRO A 227 14.59 25.34 -8.43
N GLN A 228 13.36 25.84 -8.24
CA GLN A 228 12.17 25.05 -8.49
C GLN A 228 12.02 24.85 -10.00
N SER A 229 11.74 23.61 -10.41
CA SER A 229 11.38 23.34 -11.81
C SER A 229 10.00 23.93 -12.09
N PRO A 230 9.87 24.92 -12.99
CA PRO A 230 8.60 25.59 -13.25
C PRO A 230 7.58 24.61 -13.87
N GLY A 231 6.31 24.81 -13.53
CA GLY A 231 5.19 24.06 -14.11
C GLY A 231 5.00 22.63 -13.59
N LYS A 232 5.62 22.25 -12.47
CA LYS A 232 5.24 21.02 -11.77
C LYS A 232 3.94 21.19 -11.01
N GLY A 233 3.10 20.18 -11.02
CA GLY A 233 1.90 20.09 -10.21
C GLY A 233 1.71 18.72 -9.59
N LEU A 234 0.52 18.49 -9.05
CA LEU A 234 0.18 17.23 -8.41
C LEU A 234 0.09 16.05 -9.39
N ASP A 235 0.00 16.31 -10.68
CA ASP A 235 -0.14 15.26 -11.69
C ASP A 235 1.20 14.75 -12.24
N ASP A 236 2.30 15.41 -11.90
CA ASP A 236 3.64 14.95 -12.23
C ASP A 236 4.03 13.69 -11.43
N ARG A 237 4.91 12.89 -12.05
CA ARG A 237 5.51 11.71 -11.44
C ARG A 237 6.42 12.12 -10.30
N LEU A 238 6.23 11.51 -9.14
CA LEU A 238 7.04 11.71 -7.95
C LEU A 238 8.16 10.64 -7.88
N PHE A 239 7.79 9.36 -7.90
CA PHE A 239 8.72 8.24 -7.87
C PHE A 239 8.08 6.95 -8.40
N TYR A 240 8.91 5.93 -8.57
CA TYR A 240 8.50 4.56 -8.88
C TYR A 240 8.65 3.68 -7.64
N ILE A 241 7.69 2.78 -7.44
CA ILE A 241 7.80 1.68 -6.45
C ILE A 241 7.82 0.37 -7.21
N PHE A 242 8.83 -0.46 -6.98
CA PHE A 242 8.89 -1.79 -7.57
C PHE A 242 8.01 -2.77 -6.78
N THR A 243 7.04 -3.38 -7.46
CA THR A 243 6.16 -4.40 -6.88
C THR A 243 6.53 -5.77 -7.43
N SER A 244 6.41 -6.83 -6.62
CA SER A 244 6.57 -8.21 -7.11
C SER A 244 5.45 -8.51 -8.10
N GLY A 245 5.81 -8.63 -9.38
CA GLY A 245 4.84 -8.89 -10.45
C GLY A 245 4.35 -10.33 -10.40
N THR A 246 3.08 -10.56 -10.75
CA THR A 246 2.52 -11.92 -10.95
C THR A 246 3.24 -12.71 -12.06
N THR A 247 3.97 -12.02 -12.93
CA THR A 247 4.73 -12.59 -14.06
C THR A 247 6.18 -12.95 -13.71
N GLY A 248 6.54 -12.93 -12.42
CA GLY A 248 7.86 -13.29 -11.90
C GLY A 248 8.80 -12.12 -11.65
N MET A 249 8.94 -11.18 -12.59
CA MET A 249 9.88 -10.04 -12.43
C MET A 249 9.23 -8.80 -11.78
N PRO A 250 9.96 -8.02 -10.95
CA PRO A 250 9.44 -6.80 -10.34
C PRO A 250 9.03 -5.74 -11.37
N LYS A 251 7.90 -5.05 -11.12
CA LYS A 251 7.34 -4.03 -12.02
C LYS A 251 7.37 -2.65 -11.35
N ALA A 252 7.84 -1.64 -12.07
CA ALA A 252 7.86 -0.26 -11.57
C ALA A 252 6.46 0.39 -11.67
N ALA A 253 5.73 0.45 -10.54
CA ALA A 253 4.46 1.17 -10.42
C ALA A 253 4.70 2.68 -10.34
N ILE A 254 3.93 3.46 -11.12
CA ILE A 254 4.08 4.92 -11.18
C ILE A 254 3.35 5.56 -9.99
N VAL A 255 4.06 6.37 -9.19
CA VAL A 255 3.47 7.18 -8.13
C VAL A 255 3.60 8.66 -8.48
N VAL A 256 2.45 9.30 -8.64
CA VAL A 256 2.29 10.74 -8.87
C VAL A 256 2.08 11.49 -7.55
N HIS A 257 2.35 12.79 -7.53
CA HIS A 257 2.20 13.62 -6.32
C HIS A 257 0.76 13.61 -5.75
N SER A 258 -0.27 13.60 -6.61
CA SER A 258 -1.68 13.57 -6.22
C SER A 258 -2.03 12.27 -5.49
N ARG A 259 -1.47 11.14 -5.92
CA ARG A 259 -1.62 9.82 -5.29
C ARG A 259 -0.98 9.81 -3.92
N TYR A 260 0.25 10.31 -3.81
CA TYR A 260 0.95 10.45 -2.52
C TYR A 260 0.13 11.28 -1.54
N PHE A 261 -0.32 12.47 -1.98
CA PHE A 261 -1.14 13.36 -1.19
C PHE A 261 -2.46 12.70 -0.75
N ARG A 262 -3.16 12.07 -1.68
CA ARG A 262 -4.46 11.43 -1.46
C ARG A 262 -4.37 10.35 -0.40
N ILE A 263 -3.43 9.40 -0.54
CA ILE A 263 -3.27 8.28 0.39
C ILE A 263 -2.93 8.80 1.79
N ALA A 264 -1.99 9.73 1.91
CA ALA A 264 -1.61 10.32 3.19
C ALA A 264 -2.77 11.10 3.83
N ALA A 265 -3.50 11.91 3.06
CA ALA A 265 -4.63 12.70 3.55
C ALA A 265 -5.82 11.82 4.00
N PHE A 266 -6.12 10.74 3.27
CA PHE A 266 -7.13 9.76 3.72
C PHE A 266 -6.72 9.09 5.02
N GLY A 267 -5.45 8.70 5.18
CA GLY A 267 -4.94 8.18 6.45
C GLY A 267 -5.07 9.18 7.60
N TYR A 268 -4.68 10.43 7.35
CA TYR A 268 -4.75 11.50 8.35
C TYR A 268 -6.17 11.76 8.84
N TYR A 269 -7.10 12.04 7.92
CA TYR A 269 -8.49 12.39 8.25
C TYR A 269 -9.31 11.17 8.67
N GLY A 270 -9.10 10.02 8.03
CA GLY A 270 -9.82 8.77 8.31
C GLY A 270 -9.52 8.24 9.71
N TYR A 271 -8.24 8.28 10.12
CA TYR A 271 -7.82 7.84 11.46
C TYR A 271 -7.72 8.98 12.48
N ARG A 272 -8.22 10.17 12.13
CA ARG A 272 -8.30 11.34 13.02
C ARG A 272 -6.97 11.71 13.67
N MET A 273 -5.90 11.61 12.89
CA MET A 273 -4.56 11.99 13.33
C MET A 273 -4.46 13.49 13.54
N SER A 274 -3.48 13.90 14.33
CA SER A 274 -3.17 15.27 14.69
C SER A 274 -1.67 15.53 14.53
N PRO A 275 -1.23 16.77 14.27
CA PRO A 275 0.20 17.07 14.24
C PRO A 275 0.90 16.77 15.57
N LYS A 276 0.16 16.69 16.69
CA LYS A 276 0.71 16.33 18.01
C LYS A 276 1.06 14.84 18.13
N ASP A 277 0.61 14.00 17.21
CA ASP A 277 0.84 12.57 17.25
C ASP A 277 2.29 12.19 16.90
N VAL A 278 2.73 11.10 17.52
CA VAL A 278 4.01 10.44 17.24
C VAL A 278 3.71 9.09 16.63
N LEU A 279 4.08 8.91 15.36
CA LEU A 279 3.82 7.71 14.58
C LEU A 279 5.03 6.79 14.59
N TYR A 280 4.84 5.53 14.93
CA TYR A 280 5.87 4.50 14.82
C TYR A 280 5.75 3.73 13.50
N CYS A 281 6.79 3.82 12.67
CA CYS A 281 6.88 3.18 11.35
C CYS A 281 7.98 2.12 11.33
N CYS A 282 7.57 0.86 11.35
CA CYS A 282 8.45 -0.30 11.13
C CYS A 282 8.31 -0.92 9.74
N LEU A 283 7.48 -0.32 8.89
CA LEU A 283 7.23 -0.74 7.51
C LEU A 283 8.38 -0.32 6.59
N PRO A 284 8.72 -1.09 5.55
CA PRO A 284 9.77 -0.70 4.62
C PRO A 284 9.42 0.59 3.85
N LEU A 285 10.36 1.54 3.78
CA LEU A 285 10.18 2.83 3.12
C LEU A 285 10.21 2.75 1.58
N TYR A 286 10.61 1.60 1.01
CA TYR A 286 10.46 1.34 -0.42
C TYR A 286 9.04 0.87 -0.81
N HIS A 287 8.14 0.68 0.17
CA HIS A 287 6.72 0.40 -0.07
C HIS A 287 5.85 1.63 0.20
N SER A 288 4.68 1.68 -0.46
CA SER A 288 3.69 2.75 -0.27
C SER A 288 3.20 2.85 1.17
N ALA A 289 3.13 1.73 1.87
CA ALA A 289 2.74 1.61 3.26
C ALA A 289 3.64 2.43 4.21
N GLY A 290 4.93 2.12 4.25
CA GLY A 290 5.89 2.83 5.11
C GLY A 290 6.15 4.26 4.64
N ASN A 291 6.25 4.48 3.33
CA ASN A 291 6.59 5.80 2.79
C ASN A 291 5.40 6.76 2.81
N ILE A 292 4.26 6.37 2.24
CA ILE A 292 3.13 7.26 2.03
C ILE A 292 2.21 7.28 3.26
N LEU A 293 1.79 6.12 3.76
CA LEU A 293 0.91 6.06 4.94
C LEU A 293 1.65 6.35 6.25
N GLY A 294 2.93 5.98 6.35
CA GLY A 294 3.80 6.34 7.48
C GLY A 294 4.42 7.74 7.34
N VAL A 295 5.47 7.87 6.52
CA VAL A 295 6.25 9.12 6.39
C VAL A 295 5.44 10.28 5.77
N GLY A 296 4.43 10.02 4.94
CA GLY A 296 3.55 11.06 4.40
C GLY A 296 2.83 11.88 5.47
N GLN A 297 2.54 11.30 6.63
CA GLN A 297 1.95 12.03 7.77
C GLN A 297 2.91 13.07 8.33
N CYS A 298 4.20 12.76 8.36
CA CYS A 298 5.24 13.71 8.74
C CYS A 298 5.31 14.86 7.72
N LEU A 299 5.46 14.52 6.44
CA LEU A 299 5.77 15.52 5.41
C LEU A 299 4.61 16.47 5.11
N LEU A 300 3.35 16.00 5.19
CA LEU A 300 2.18 16.78 4.81
C LEU A 300 1.44 17.40 6.00
N HIS A 301 1.49 16.75 7.16
CA HIS A 301 0.70 17.14 8.32
C HIS A 301 1.55 17.47 9.55
N GLY A 302 2.87 17.31 9.47
CA GLY A 302 3.79 17.75 10.52
C GLY A 302 3.89 16.80 11.71
N LEU A 303 3.48 15.53 11.58
CA LEU A 303 3.67 14.53 12.63
C LEU A 303 5.15 14.21 12.86
N THR A 304 5.48 13.72 14.05
CA THR A 304 6.79 13.09 14.31
C THR A 304 6.71 11.62 13.94
N VAL A 305 7.66 11.10 13.14
CA VAL A 305 7.71 9.68 12.76
C VAL A 305 8.98 9.02 13.32
N VAL A 306 8.80 7.95 14.09
CA VAL A 306 9.87 7.05 14.52
C VAL A 306 10.03 5.97 13.46
N ILE A 307 11.15 6.01 12.75
CA ILE A 307 11.53 5.03 11.74
C ILE A 307 12.42 3.99 12.39
N ARG A 308 12.03 2.70 12.29
CA ARG A 308 12.91 1.59 12.65
C ARG A 308 13.56 1.00 11.42
N LYS A 309 14.88 0.78 11.49
CA LYS A 309 15.71 0.20 10.41
C LYS A 309 15.18 -1.16 9.92
N LYS A 310 14.84 -2.05 10.86
CA LYS A 310 14.22 -3.36 10.62
C LYS A 310 13.20 -3.67 11.71
N PHE A 311 12.11 -4.34 11.35
CA PHE A 311 11.12 -4.79 12.33
C PHE A 311 11.77 -5.67 13.42
N SER A 312 11.33 -5.49 14.67
CA SER A 312 11.80 -6.26 15.82
C SER A 312 10.67 -6.44 16.81
N ALA A 313 10.11 -7.64 16.90
CA ALA A 313 8.98 -7.94 17.79
C ALA A 313 9.32 -7.66 19.27
N SER A 314 10.53 -8.02 19.71
CA SER A 314 10.98 -7.82 21.09
C SER A 314 11.21 -6.36 21.50
N ARG A 315 11.40 -5.44 20.53
CA ARG A 315 11.71 -4.03 20.79
C ARG A 315 10.60 -3.07 20.40
N PHE A 316 9.60 -3.55 19.68
CA PHE A 316 8.53 -2.70 19.16
C PHE A 316 7.81 -1.91 20.27
N TRP A 317 7.47 -2.56 21.38
CA TRP A 317 6.81 -1.89 22.51
C TRP A 317 7.77 -1.02 23.29
N ASP A 318 9.00 -1.47 23.54
CA ASP A 318 10.05 -0.66 24.16
C ASP A 318 10.25 0.66 23.40
N ASP A 319 10.38 0.60 22.08
CA ASP A 319 10.54 1.78 21.23
C ASP A 319 9.31 2.69 21.30
N CYS A 320 8.10 2.09 21.23
CA CYS A 320 6.84 2.84 21.31
C CYS A 320 6.71 3.57 22.64
N ALA A 321 7.08 2.92 23.76
CA ALA A 321 7.08 3.53 25.08
C ALA A 321 8.15 4.63 25.20
N LYS A 322 9.38 4.33 24.76
CA LYS A 322 10.51 5.27 24.76
C LYS A 322 10.17 6.59 24.07
N HIS A 323 9.46 6.54 22.94
CA HIS A 323 9.10 7.72 22.16
C HIS A 323 7.66 8.20 22.34
N ARG A 324 6.89 7.58 23.25
CA ARG A 324 5.48 7.90 23.52
C ARG A 324 4.62 7.90 22.25
N CYS A 325 4.77 6.87 21.41
CA CYS A 325 4.05 6.75 20.15
C CYS A 325 2.54 6.63 20.38
N THR A 326 1.77 7.51 19.71
CA THR A 326 0.30 7.53 19.74
C THR A 326 -0.30 6.81 18.52
N VAL A 327 0.43 6.77 17.41
CA VAL A 327 0.04 6.07 16.18
C VAL A 327 1.07 4.99 15.86
N ARG A 328 0.64 3.83 15.38
CA ARG A 328 1.53 2.73 15.00
C ARG A 328 1.12 2.18 13.64
N THR A 329 2.07 2.09 12.72
CA THR A 329 1.89 1.46 11.41
C THR A 329 2.74 0.19 11.33
N SER A 330 2.12 -0.95 11.09
CA SER A 330 2.81 -2.24 10.97
C SER A 330 2.06 -3.22 10.07
N TRP A 331 2.82 -4.09 9.39
CA TRP A 331 2.31 -5.33 8.83
C TRP A 331 2.06 -6.28 10.01
N TRP A 332 0.93 -6.98 10.02
CA TRP A 332 0.85 -8.24 10.75
C TRP A 332 1.76 -9.21 9.96
N PRO A 333 2.84 -9.83 10.50
CA PRO A 333 2.87 -10.81 11.63
C PRO A 333 4.21 -10.86 12.46
N PRO A 334 4.20 -10.94 13.81
CA PRO A 334 4.23 -12.25 14.49
C PRO A 334 3.65 -12.20 15.93
N TRP A 335 2.65 -11.36 16.20
CA TRP A 335 2.11 -11.22 17.57
C TRP A 335 1.08 -12.29 17.95
N GLY A 336 0.68 -13.14 16.99
CA GLY A 336 -0.36 -14.14 17.23
C GLY A 336 -0.02 -15.07 18.38
N HIS A 337 1.21 -15.63 18.42
CA HIS A 337 1.57 -16.65 19.42
C HIS A 337 3.07 -16.68 19.80
N GLY A 338 3.88 -15.68 19.40
CA GLY A 338 5.33 -15.66 19.65
C GLY A 338 5.77 -15.01 20.98
N PRO A 339 7.06 -15.09 21.36
CA PRO A 339 7.62 -14.54 22.59
C PRO A 339 7.49 -13.01 22.75
N GLY A 340 7.02 -12.28 21.73
CA GLY A 340 6.66 -10.86 21.83
C GLY A 340 5.53 -10.57 22.82
N LEU A 341 4.74 -11.58 23.20
CA LEU A 341 3.76 -11.50 24.29
C LEU A 341 4.38 -11.51 25.70
N LYS A 342 5.65 -11.95 25.87
CA LYS A 342 6.33 -12.05 27.17
C LYS A 342 6.92 -10.74 27.68
N ALA A 343 7.22 -9.77 26.82
CA ALA A 343 7.84 -8.49 27.23
C ALA A 343 6.87 -7.51 27.93
N MET A 344 5.79 -8.02 28.53
CA MET A 344 4.49 -7.35 28.56
C MET A 344 3.94 -7.02 29.95
N GLU A 345 4.60 -7.41 31.04
CA GLU A 345 4.07 -7.21 32.40
C GLU A 345 4.13 -5.76 32.89
N THR A 346 4.80 -4.84 32.18
CA THR A 346 5.14 -3.52 32.73
C THR A 346 4.50 -2.30 32.03
N TRP A 347 3.61 -2.47 31.05
CA TRP A 347 3.10 -1.31 30.30
C TRP A 347 1.79 -0.72 30.86
N GLY A 348 1.92 0.40 31.57
CA GLY A 348 0.82 1.12 32.23
C GLY A 348 0.47 2.51 31.67
N GLY A 349 0.87 2.87 30.44
CA GLY A 349 0.55 4.22 29.95
C GLY A 349 0.71 4.45 28.46
N VAL A 350 -0.42 4.58 27.74
CA VAL A 350 -0.82 5.70 26.86
C VAL A 350 -2.32 5.53 26.53
N GLU A 351 -3.17 6.47 26.92
CA GLU A 351 -4.65 6.44 26.78
C GLU A 351 -5.19 6.59 25.34
N LYS A 352 -4.33 6.91 24.36
CA LYS A 352 -4.73 7.10 22.96
C LYS A 352 -3.74 6.41 22.02
N SER A 353 -4.04 5.16 21.72
CA SER A 353 -3.31 4.36 20.75
C SER A 353 -4.18 4.15 19.51
N PHE A 354 -3.75 4.65 18.36
CA PHE A 354 -4.28 4.33 17.04
C PHE A 354 -3.35 3.29 16.40
N GLY A 355 -3.87 2.09 16.14
CA GLY A 355 -3.16 1.11 15.32
C GLY A 355 -3.64 1.24 13.88
N VAL A 356 -2.84 1.83 13.00
CA VAL A 356 -3.10 1.69 11.55
C VAL A 356 -2.43 0.39 11.13
N LEU A 357 -3.23 -0.65 11.02
CA LEU A 357 -2.81 -1.98 10.64
C LEU A 357 -3.02 -2.10 9.13
N GLU A 358 -1.94 -2.15 8.37
CA GLU A 358 -2.05 -2.53 6.96
C GLU A 358 -2.01 -4.06 6.92
N THR A 359 -3.16 -4.70 6.77
CA THR A 359 -3.24 -6.13 6.47
C THR A 359 -4.09 -6.32 5.25
N TRP A 360 -3.54 -7.09 4.32
CA TRP A 360 -4.22 -7.37 3.06
C TRP A 360 -5.16 -8.57 3.16
N GLU A 361 -4.94 -9.44 4.15
CA GLU A 361 -5.83 -10.56 4.50
C GLU A 361 -6.75 -10.22 5.69
N GLY A 362 -6.61 -9.04 6.28
CA GLY A 362 -7.43 -8.61 7.42
C GLY A 362 -7.05 -9.39 8.67
N LEU A 363 -7.14 -8.76 9.84
CA LEU A 363 -6.84 -9.46 11.07
C LEU A 363 -7.94 -10.50 11.35
N GLY A 364 -7.55 -11.75 11.59
CA GLY A 364 -8.49 -12.76 12.07
C GLY A 364 -9.21 -12.28 13.33
N ALA A 365 -10.53 -12.49 13.41
CA ALA A 365 -11.38 -11.90 14.44
C ALA A 365 -10.91 -12.19 15.87
N CYS A 366 -10.42 -13.41 16.10
CA CYS A 366 -9.90 -13.84 17.40
C CYS A 366 -8.68 -13.02 17.85
N VAL A 367 -7.79 -12.67 16.91
CA VAL A 367 -6.58 -11.90 17.20
C VAL A 367 -6.93 -10.44 17.42
N TRP A 368 -7.85 -9.87 16.63
CA TRP A 368 -8.27 -8.48 16.77
C TRP A 368 -8.82 -8.17 18.16
N GLU A 369 -9.77 -8.97 18.63
CA GLU A 369 -10.39 -8.74 19.93
C GLU A 369 -9.39 -8.91 21.08
N GLN A 370 -8.54 -9.94 21.01
CA GLN A 370 -7.49 -10.16 22.00
C GLN A 370 -6.51 -8.99 22.02
N PHE A 371 -6.05 -8.55 20.86
CA PHE A 371 -5.12 -7.43 20.72
C PHE A 371 -5.74 -6.13 21.24
N GLN A 372 -6.96 -5.81 20.84
CA GLN A 372 -7.65 -4.59 21.26
C GLN A 372 -7.86 -4.54 22.78
N ARG A 373 -8.36 -5.64 23.38
CA ARG A 373 -8.58 -5.75 24.82
C ARG A 373 -7.26 -5.68 25.60
N ARG A 374 -6.25 -6.44 25.16
CA ARG A 374 -4.98 -6.60 25.87
C ARG A 374 -4.12 -5.33 25.84
N PHE A 375 -4.10 -4.60 24.73
CA PHE A 375 -3.32 -3.36 24.58
C PHE A 375 -4.13 -2.09 24.81
N ARG A 376 -5.42 -2.21 25.17
CA ARG A 376 -6.36 -1.09 25.35
C ARG A 376 -6.35 -0.11 24.17
N ILE A 377 -6.25 -0.66 22.96
CA ILE A 377 -6.20 0.14 21.74
C ILE A 377 -7.62 0.63 21.44
N ARG A 378 -7.77 1.97 21.36
CA ARG A 378 -9.08 2.58 21.16
C ARG A 378 -9.62 2.32 19.75
N GLN A 379 -8.74 2.33 18.76
CA GLN A 379 -9.11 2.15 17.36
C GLN A 379 -7.99 1.41 16.62
N ILE A 380 -8.39 0.37 15.90
CA ILE A 380 -7.56 -0.28 14.89
C ILE A 380 -8.20 0.03 13.54
N GLY A 381 -7.39 0.47 12.59
CA GLY A 381 -7.82 0.78 11.24
C GLY A 381 -7.15 -0.16 10.26
N GLU A 382 -7.92 -0.75 9.35
CA GLU A 382 -7.40 -1.58 8.27
C GLU A 382 -7.39 -0.80 6.96
N PHE A 383 -6.31 -0.92 6.20
CA PHE A 383 -6.22 -0.37 4.85
C PHE A 383 -5.98 -1.48 3.85
N TYR A 384 -6.84 -1.53 2.84
CA TYR A 384 -6.74 -2.45 1.72
C TYR A 384 -6.44 -1.66 0.43
N GLY A 385 -5.43 -2.09 -0.32
CA GLY A 385 -5.20 -1.59 -1.67
C GLY A 385 -3.76 -1.71 -2.12
N ALA A 386 -3.57 -1.84 -3.43
CA ALA A 386 -2.26 -1.96 -4.04
C ALA A 386 -1.61 -0.64 -4.41
N THR A 387 -0.28 -0.66 -4.52
CA THR A 387 0.55 0.50 -4.86
C THR A 387 0.04 1.18 -6.13
N GLU A 388 -0.40 0.39 -7.11
CA GLU A 388 -0.96 0.78 -8.40
C GLU A 388 -2.49 1.00 -8.39
N CYS A 389 -3.24 0.44 -7.43
CA CYS A 389 -4.71 0.44 -7.41
C CYS A 389 -5.30 1.85 -7.25
N ASN A 390 -6.39 2.09 -7.96
CA ASN A 390 -7.23 3.31 -7.88
C ASN A 390 -8.47 3.11 -6.97
N CYS A 391 -8.51 1.97 -6.29
CA CYS A 391 -9.67 1.34 -5.68
C CYS A 391 -9.45 1.00 -4.18
N SER A 392 -8.58 1.75 -3.50
CA SER A 392 -8.22 1.46 -2.11
C SER A 392 -9.41 1.64 -1.17
N MET A 393 -9.50 0.78 -0.15
CA MET A 393 -10.55 0.80 0.87
C MET A 393 -9.90 0.93 2.25
N ALA A 394 -10.64 1.52 3.17
CA ALA A 394 -10.22 1.64 4.56
C ALA A 394 -11.36 1.30 5.51
N ASN A 395 -11.04 0.61 6.57
CA ASN A 395 -11.90 0.34 7.71
C ASN A 395 -11.75 1.46 8.73
N LEU A 396 -12.65 2.44 8.63
CA LEU A 396 -12.62 3.66 9.44
C LEU A 396 -13.35 3.51 10.78
N ASP A 397 -14.26 2.53 10.88
CA ASP A 397 -15.08 2.25 12.04
C ASP A 397 -14.47 1.21 12.99
N GLY A 398 -13.35 0.60 12.59
CA GLY A 398 -12.62 -0.37 13.41
C GLY A 398 -13.41 -1.65 13.65
N ARG A 399 -14.23 -2.04 12.67
CA ARG A 399 -14.99 -3.28 12.73
C ARG A 399 -14.06 -4.47 12.51
N VAL A 400 -14.29 -5.54 13.26
CA VAL A 400 -13.44 -6.73 13.23
C VAL A 400 -13.49 -7.42 11.85
N SER A 401 -12.33 -7.78 11.31
CA SER A 401 -12.16 -8.54 10.06
C SER A 401 -12.76 -7.88 8.82
N VAL A 402 -12.65 -6.56 8.69
CA VAL A 402 -13.27 -5.79 7.61
C VAL A 402 -12.20 -5.01 6.88
N HIS A 403 -12.06 -5.24 5.57
CA HIS A 403 -11.05 -4.55 4.75
C HIS A 403 -11.47 -3.12 4.37
N GLY A 404 -12.76 -2.82 4.49
CA GLY A 404 -13.31 -1.47 4.39
C GLY A 404 -14.81 -1.44 4.13
N ALA A 405 -15.40 -0.25 4.24
CA ALA A 405 -16.79 0.02 3.89
C ALA A 405 -16.87 1.27 3.01
N PRO A 406 -16.91 1.14 1.68
CA PRO A 406 -17.10 2.28 0.78
C PRO A 406 -18.51 2.90 0.83
N GLY A 407 -19.36 2.47 1.78
CA GLY A 407 -20.73 2.93 1.97
C GLY A 407 -21.77 1.94 1.44
N THR A 408 -23.01 2.06 1.93
CA THR A 408 -24.12 1.19 1.52
C THR A 408 -24.49 1.37 0.04
N ALA A 409 -25.17 0.38 -0.56
CA ALA A 409 -25.66 0.47 -1.95
C ALA A 409 -26.61 1.67 -2.17
N LEU A 410 -27.37 2.06 -1.15
CA LEU A 410 -28.21 3.25 -1.17
C LEU A 410 -27.39 4.54 -1.19
N TRP A 411 -26.33 4.62 -0.38
CA TRP A 411 -25.43 5.78 -0.37
C TRP A 411 -24.70 5.96 -1.71
N ARG A 412 -24.28 4.86 -2.34
CA ARG A 412 -23.72 4.85 -3.70
C ARG A 412 -24.71 5.36 -4.75
N SER A 413 -26.01 5.08 -4.57
CA SER A 413 -27.08 5.54 -5.46
C SER A 413 -27.48 7.00 -5.23
N LEU A 414 -27.46 7.47 -3.97
CA LEU A 414 -27.81 8.85 -3.59
C LEU A 414 -26.66 9.84 -3.83
N CYS A 415 -25.42 9.36 -3.84
CA CYS A 415 -24.23 10.15 -4.11
C CYS A 415 -23.45 9.58 -5.30
N PRO A 416 -23.99 9.61 -6.54
CA PRO A 416 -23.33 9.06 -7.73
C PRO A 416 -21.99 9.77 -8.06
N TRP A 417 -21.82 10.98 -7.54
CA TRP A 417 -20.63 11.84 -7.60
C TRP A 417 -19.59 11.51 -6.52
N SER A 418 -19.92 10.67 -5.54
CA SER A 418 -18.96 10.17 -4.56
C SER A 418 -18.04 9.15 -5.23
N SER A 419 -16.73 9.30 -5.02
CA SER A 419 -15.69 8.53 -5.71
C SER A 419 -15.67 7.02 -5.36
N TRP A 420 -16.58 6.56 -4.51
CA TRP A 420 -16.74 5.18 -4.03
C TRP A 420 -17.49 4.30 -5.04
N HIS A 421 -16.87 4.06 -6.19
CA HIS A 421 -17.30 2.99 -7.11
C HIS A 421 -16.20 1.94 -7.17
N SER A 422 -15.96 1.29 -6.02
CA SER A 422 -15.45 -0.08 -6.02
C SER A 422 -16.66 -0.99 -6.19
N SER A 423 -16.72 -1.67 -7.32
CA SER A 423 -17.72 -2.70 -7.59
C SER A 423 -17.05 -4.07 -7.41
N LEU A 424 -17.77 -5.02 -6.83
CA LEU A 424 -17.41 -6.44 -6.90
C LEU A 424 -18.14 -7.01 -8.11
N GLU A 425 -17.37 -7.57 -9.04
CA GLU A 425 -17.93 -8.20 -10.24
C GLU A 425 -17.33 -9.57 -10.43
N VAL A 426 -18.16 -10.57 -10.72
CA VAL A 426 -17.68 -11.84 -11.28
C VAL A 426 -17.84 -11.76 -12.79
N SER A 427 -16.73 -12.05 -13.47
CA SER A 427 -16.64 -12.53 -14.85
C SER A 427 -16.09 -11.53 -15.87
N LEU A 428 -14.96 -11.91 -16.47
CA LEU A 428 -14.77 -11.88 -17.92
C LEU A 428 -14.21 -13.26 -18.32
N PRO A 429 -14.68 -13.92 -19.40
CA PRO A 429 -15.23 -13.31 -20.61
C PRO A 429 -16.64 -13.79 -21.03
N ALA A 430 -17.36 -12.91 -21.74
CA ALA A 430 -18.43 -13.20 -22.72
C ALA A 430 -19.92 -12.99 -22.39
N ALA A 431 -20.35 -12.59 -21.20
CA ALA A 431 -21.75 -12.14 -21.03
C ALA A 431 -21.88 -11.08 -19.93
N ALA A 432 -22.32 -9.88 -20.33
CA ALA A 432 -22.76 -8.69 -19.56
C ALA A 432 -22.25 -8.49 -18.11
N PRO A 433 -21.81 -7.28 -17.73
CA PRO A 433 -21.43 -7.00 -16.34
C PRO A 433 -22.53 -7.36 -15.35
N LEU A 434 -22.23 -8.32 -14.47
CA LEU A 434 -23.07 -8.64 -13.35
C LEU A 434 -22.41 -8.07 -12.08
N VAL A 435 -22.94 -6.96 -11.60
CA VAL A 435 -22.66 -6.49 -10.23
C VAL A 435 -23.18 -7.57 -9.28
N VAL A 436 -22.27 -8.12 -8.48
CA VAL A 436 -22.55 -9.27 -7.62
C VAL A 436 -23.39 -8.81 -6.41
N PRO A 437 -24.49 -9.51 -6.06
CA PRO A 437 -25.27 -9.16 -4.88
C PRO A 437 -24.47 -9.36 -3.59
N PRO A 438 -24.87 -8.71 -2.47
CA PRO A 438 -24.27 -8.98 -1.18
C PRO A 438 -24.29 -10.47 -0.82
N GLY A 439 -23.19 -10.96 -0.23
CA GLY A 439 -22.99 -12.35 0.18
C GLY A 439 -22.26 -13.22 -0.86
N GLU A 440 -22.27 -12.83 -2.13
CA GLU A 440 -21.59 -13.57 -3.19
C GLU A 440 -20.15 -13.06 -3.43
N PRO A 441 -19.20 -13.95 -3.75
CA PRO A 441 -17.83 -13.56 -4.04
C PRO A 441 -17.72 -12.91 -5.43
N GLY A 442 -16.92 -11.84 -5.54
CA GLY A 442 -16.65 -11.15 -6.80
C GLY A 442 -15.25 -10.56 -6.86
N LEU A 443 -14.73 -10.39 -8.07
CA LEU A 443 -13.45 -9.73 -8.33
C LEU A 443 -13.59 -8.23 -8.05
N LEU A 444 -12.67 -7.67 -7.28
CA LEU A 444 -12.67 -6.22 -7.06
C LEU A 444 -12.16 -5.51 -8.32
N VAL A 445 -13.01 -4.65 -8.88
CA VAL A 445 -12.71 -3.80 -10.03
C VAL A 445 -12.87 -2.32 -9.66
N GLY A 446 -11.96 -1.49 -10.18
CA GLY A 446 -11.95 -0.05 -9.95
C GLY A 446 -12.14 0.72 -11.25
N GLN A 447 -13.25 1.45 -11.41
CA GLN A 447 -13.48 2.23 -12.63
C GLN A 447 -12.37 3.28 -12.83
N ILE A 448 -11.79 3.32 -14.03
CA ILE A 448 -10.72 4.25 -14.38
C ILE A 448 -11.34 5.52 -14.95
N GLN A 449 -11.02 6.67 -14.32
CA GLN A 449 -11.34 7.98 -14.86
C GLN A 449 -10.08 8.84 -14.84
N GLN A 450 -9.47 9.04 -16.01
CA GLN A 450 -8.17 9.74 -16.12
C GLN A 450 -8.23 11.20 -15.65
N GLN A 451 -9.40 11.85 -15.78
CA GLN A 451 -9.63 13.23 -15.38
C GLN A 451 -9.88 13.40 -13.87
N ASP A 452 -10.23 12.34 -13.13
CA ASP A 452 -10.44 12.41 -11.69
C ASP A 452 -9.23 11.80 -10.95
N PRO A 453 -8.42 12.62 -10.25
CA PRO A 453 -7.28 12.13 -9.48
C PRO A 453 -7.63 11.08 -8.40
N LEU A 454 -8.88 10.99 -7.97
CA LEU A 454 -9.33 9.95 -7.04
C LEU A 454 -9.53 8.59 -7.72
N ARG A 455 -9.76 8.57 -9.04
CA ARG A 455 -10.04 7.35 -9.83
C ARG A 455 -9.01 7.09 -10.93
N ARG A 456 -8.02 7.97 -11.07
CA ARG A 456 -6.94 7.83 -12.04
C ARG A 456 -6.12 6.57 -11.77
N PHE A 457 -5.79 5.86 -12.86
CA PHE A 457 -4.85 4.77 -12.89
C PHE A 457 -3.64 5.19 -13.72
N ASP A 458 -2.48 5.36 -13.06
CA ASP A 458 -1.24 5.81 -13.68
C ASP A 458 -0.44 4.64 -14.29
N GLY A 459 -0.76 3.40 -13.92
CA GLY A 459 -0.15 2.19 -14.47
C GLY A 459 1.28 1.92 -13.99
N TYR A 460 2.01 1.17 -14.82
CA TYR A 460 3.41 0.83 -14.64
C TYR A 460 4.25 1.51 -15.72
N LEU A 461 5.57 1.58 -15.50
CA LEU A 461 6.52 2.05 -16.51
C LEU A 461 6.43 1.23 -17.81
N SER A 462 6.11 -0.06 -17.73
CA SER A 462 5.87 -0.93 -18.89
C SER A 462 4.41 -0.82 -19.36
N PRO A 463 4.16 -0.41 -20.62
CA PRO A 463 2.81 -0.37 -21.18
C PRO A 463 2.14 -1.75 -21.19
N ALA A 464 2.87 -2.81 -21.52
CA ALA A 464 2.35 -4.17 -21.53
C ALA A 464 1.89 -4.64 -20.14
N ALA A 465 2.61 -4.26 -19.08
CA ALA A 465 2.18 -4.55 -17.71
C ALA A 465 0.91 -3.78 -17.32
N THR A 466 0.76 -2.55 -17.81
CA THR A 466 -0.41 -1.70 -17.59
C THR A 466 -1.65 -2.29 -18.27
N SER A 467 -1.55 -2.66 -19.56
CA SER A 467 -2.66 -3.25 -20.31
C SER A 467 -3.17 -4.54 -19.69
N LYS A 468 -2.29 -5.39 -19.12
CA LYS A 468 -2.70 -6.63 -18.43
C LYS A 468 -3.55 -6.40 -17.17
N LYS A 469 -3.51 -5.19 -16.60
CA LYS A 469 -4.28 -4.81 -15.40
C LYS A 469 -5.51 -3.97 -15.74
N MET A 470 -5.79 -3.76 -17.02
CA MET A 470 -6.94 -3.01 -17.50
C MET A 470 -7.88 -3.93 -18.27
N ALA A 471 -9.18 -3.74 -18.06
CA ALA A 471 -10.23 -4.29 -18.91
C ALA A 471 -11.10 -3.15 -19.43
N ALA A 472 -11.62 -3.33 -20.64
CA ALA A 472 -12.58 -2.42 -21.26
C ALA A 472 -13.98 -3.02 -21.22
N ASP A 473 -14.99 -2.17 -21.32
CA ASP A 473 -16.41 -2.56 -21.35
C ASP A 473 -16.80 -3.41 -20.12
N VAL A 474 -16.32 -2.99 -18.95
CA VAL A 474 -16.55 -3.69 -17.69
C VAL A 474 -17.89 -3.26 -17.14
N LEU A 475 -18.07 -2.07 -16.56
CA LEU A 475 -19.38 -1.70 -15.96
C LEU A 475 -20.39 -1.26 -17.02
N ARG A 476 -19.90 -0.59 -18.07
CA ARG A 476 -20.70 -0.05 -19.16
C ARG A 476 -19.88 -0.04 -20.44
N LYS A 477 -20.55 -0.22 -21.58
CA LYS A 477 -19.90 -0.07 -22.89
C LYS A 477 -19.19 1.29 -22.99
N GLY A 478 -17.92 1.28 -23.35
CA GLY A 478 -17.02 2.43 -23.46
C GLY A 478 -16.22 2.74 -22.21
N ASP A 479 -16.40 2.02 -21.10
CA ASP A 479 -15.63 2.27 -19.88
C ASP A 479 -14.34 1.44 -19.79
N GLN A 480 -13.47 1.83 -18.87
CA GLN A 480 -12.25 1.10 -18.53
C GLN A 480 -12.21 0.86 -17.03
N ALA A 481 -11.76 -0.33 -16.63
CA ALA A 481 -11.61 -0.69 -15.23
C ALA A 481 -10.24 -1.30 -14.95
N TYR A 482 -9.73 -1.01 -13.76
CA TYR A 482 -8.57 -1.65 -13.17
C TYR A 482 -8.98 -2.98 -12.55
N LEU A 483 -8.22 -4.04 -12.86
CA LEU A 483 -8.41 -5.38 -12.31
C LEU A 483 -7.47 -5.58 -11.12
N SER A 484 -8.03 -5.70 -9.91
CA SER A 484 -7.21 -5.98 -8.72
C SER A 484 -6.54 -7.36 -8.80
N GLY A 485 -7.28 -8.38 -9.26
CA GLY A 485 -6.90 -9.79 -9.16
C GLY A 485 -7.35 -10.44 -7.84
N ASP A 486 -8.03 -9.69 -6.96
CA ASP A 486 -8.46 -10.15 -5.65
C ASP A 486 -9.97 -10.41 -5.64
N LEU A 487 -10.37 -11.55 -5.07
CA LEU A 487 -11.74 -11.98 -4.86
C LEU A 487 -12.19 -11.56 -3.46
N LEU A 488 -13.27 -10.78 -3.38
CA LEU A 488 -13.85 -10.29 -2.13
C LEU A 488 -15.34 -10.61 -2.08
N VAL A 489 -15.91 -10.61 -0.87
CA VAL A 489 -17.36 -10.68 -0.62
C VAL A 489 -17.80 -9.40 0.06
N MET A 490 -18.95 -8.86 -0.32
CA MET A 490 -19.56 -7.71 0.35
C MET A 490 -20.79 -8.14 1.15
N ASP A 491 -20.95 -7.69 2.40
CA ASP A 491 -22.17 -7.95 3.18
C ASP A 491 -23.30 -6.95 2.88
N ASP A 492 -24.48 -7.18 3.46
CA ASP A 492 -25.64 -6.27 3.32
C ASP A 492 -25.37 -4.87 3.86
N PHE A 493 -24.45 -4.74 4.82
CA PHE A 493 -24.01 -3.46 5.36
C PHE A 493 -22.94 -2.80 4.49
N GLY A 494 -22.51 -3.38 3.37
CA GLY A 494 -21.51 -2.81 2.48
C GLY A 494 -20.07 -2.94 2.98
N TYR A 495 -19.79 -3.87 3.90
CA TYR A 495 -18.43 -4.22 4.29
C TYR A 495 -17.83 -5.24 3.35
N PHE A 496 -16.56 -5.05 3.02
CA PHE A 496 -15.81 -5.93 2.12
C PHE A 496 -14.92 -6.87 2.94
N TYR A 497 -14.93 -8.13 2.54
CA TYR A 497 -14.18 -9.23 3.15
C TYR A 497 -13.33 -9.89 2.07
N PHE A 498 -12.01 -9.91 2.26
CA PHE A 498 -11.11 -10.66 1.39
C PHE A 498 -11.40 -12.16 1.43
N ARG A 499 -11.43 -12.82 0.26
CA ARG A 499 -11.60 -14.27 0.14
C ARG A 499 -10.37 -14.94 -0.41
N ASP A 500 -9.93 -14.51 -1.59
CA ASP A 500 -8.81 -15.15 -2.27
C ASP A 500 -8.18 -14.23 -3.31
N ARG A 501 -7.08 -14.68 -3.92
CA ARG A 501 -6.44 -14.02 -5.07
C ARG A 501 -6.48 -14.93 -6.29
N GLY A 502 -7.08 -14.46 -7.37
CA GLY A 502 -7.26 -15.21 -8.62
C GLY A 502 -6.00 -15.28 -9.50
N GLY A 503 -4.79 -15.39 -8.93
CA GLY A 503 -3.54 -15.40 -9.71
C GLY A 503 -2.41 -16.24 -9.11
N GLU A 504 -1.34 -16.48 -9.89
CA GLU A 504 -0.12 -17.26 -9.57
C GLU A 504 0.79 -16.57 -8.53
N SER A 505 0.22 -16.02 -7.45
CA SER A 505 0.97 -15.37 -6.38
C SER A 505 0.27 -15.57 -5.04
N PHE A 506 1.07 -15.79 -4.00
CA PHE A 506 0.59 -15.94 -2.62
C PHE A 506 1.33 -14.99 -1.69
N ARG A 507 0.80 -14.78 -0.49
CA ARG A 507 1.44 -13.94 0.52
C ARG A 507 1.98 -14.77 1.67
N TRP A 508 3.17 -14.42 2.11
CA TRP A 508 3.80 -14.99 3.31
C TRP A 508 4.40 -13.86 4.12
N ARG A 509 3.98 -13.71 5.38
CA ARG A 509 4.47 -12.68 6.30
C ARG A 509 4.31 -11.23 5.78
N GLY A 510 3.21 -10.95 5.08
CA GLY A 510 2.91 -9.63 4.50
C GLY A 510 3.58 -9.35 3.15
N GLU A 511 4.56 -10.16 2.74
CA GLU A 511 5.26 -10.05 1.45
C GLU A 511 4.52 -10.79 0.35
N ASN A 512 4.49 -10.22 -0.85
CA ASN A 512 3.86 -10.84 -2.02
C ASN A 512 4.88 -11.65 -2.82
N ILE A 513 4.59 -12.94 -3.03
CA ILE A 513 5.50 -13.92 -3.63
C ILE A 513 4.85 -14.48 -4.90
N SER A 514 5.56 -14.47 -6.02
CA SER A 514 5.11 -15.12 -7.26
C SER A 514 5.47 -16.60 -7.22
N SER A 515 4.50 -17.50 -7.40
CA SER A 515 4.78 -18.94 -7.51
C SER A 515 5.63 -19.24 -8.74
N ARG A 516 5.39 -18.53 -9.84
CA ARG A 516 6.15 -18.66 -11.09
C ARG A 516 7.61 -18.20 -10.98
N GLU A 517 7.89 -17.14 -10.22
CA GLU A 517 9.29 -16.74 -9.93
C GLU A 517 10.03 -17.86 -9.20
N LEU A 518 9.36 -18.48 -8.23
CA LEU A 518 9.89 -19.61 -7.47
C LEU A 518 10.10 -20.85 -8.34
N GLU A 519 9.13 -21.19 -9.20
CA GLU A 519 9.25 -22.29 -10.16
C GLU A 519 10.43 -22.07 -11.10
N GLY A 520 10.57 -20.86 -11.66
CA GLY A 520 11.70 -20.50 -12.53
C GLY A 520 13.05 -20.61 -11.82
N ALA A 521 13.14 -20.08 -10.58
CA ALA A 521 14.37 -20.15 -9.78
C ALA A 521 14.75 -21.59 -9.41
N LEU A 522 13.77 -22.39 -8.96
CA LEU A 522 13.98 -23.79 -8.62
C LEU A 522 14.33 -24.63 -9.86
N GLY A 523 13.63 -24.41 -10.97
CA GLY A 523 13.90 -25.08 -12.24
C GLY A 523 15.33 -24.82 -12.72
N GLN A 524 15.81 -23.57 -12.65
CA GLN A 524 17.21 -23.26 -13.01
C GLN A 524 18.23 -23.94 -12.08
N LEU A 525 18.03 -23.87 -10.77
CA LEU A 525 18.93 -24.49 -9.79
C LEU A 525 19.03 -26.01 -9.94
N LEU A 526 17.93 -26.64 -10.38
CA LEU A 526 17.80 -28.08 -10.53
C LEU A 526 17.96 -28.54 -11.98
N ARG A 527 18.66 -27.77 -12.82
CA ARG A 527 18.98 -28.11 -14.22
C ARG A 527 17.74 -28.44 -15.07
N GLN A 528 16.74 -27.56 -15.01
CA GLN A 528 15.46 -27.64 -15.71
C GLN A 528 14.53 -28.79 -15.25
N ALA A 529 14.59 -29.17 -13.98
CA ALA A 529 13.59 -30.05 -13.39
C ALA A 529 12.19 -29.43 -13.48
N GLU A 530 11.17 -30.29 -13.65
CA GLU A 530 9.77 -29.87 -13.51
C GLU A 530 9.50 -29.53 -12.03
N VAL A 531 9.02 -28.32 -11.81
CA VAL A 531 8.73 -27.80 -10.47
C VAL A 531 7.35 -27.15 -10.50
N ALA A 532 6.53 -27.48 -9.51
CA ALA A 532 5.27 -26.80 -9.26
C ALA A 532 5.34 -26.15 -7.87
N VAL A 533 4.98 -24.87 -7.79
CA VAL A 533 4.97 -24.11 -6.54
C VAL A 533 3.56 -23.67 -6.23
N TRP A 534 3.14 -23.95 -5.01
CA TRP A 534 1.85 -23.49 -4.50
C TRP A 534 1.99 -23.10 -3.03
N HIS A 535 0.89 -22.74 -2.42
CA HIS A 535 0.85 -22.35 -1.02
C HIS A 535 0.16 -23.43 -0.18
N CYS A 536 0.58 -23.60 1.07
CA CYS A 536 -0.10 -24.50 1.99
C CYS A 536 -1.55 -24.05 2.20
N SER A 537 -2.52 -24.96 2.02
CA SER A 537 -3.94 -24.68 2.28
C SER A 537 -4.25 -24.58 3.77
N LEU A 538 -3.43 -25.22 4.62
CA LEU A 538 -3.50 -25.13 6.07
C LEU A 538 -2.69 -23.91 6.53
N SER A 539 -3.34 -23.03 7.30
CA SER A 539 -2.67 -21.92 7.96
C SER A 539 -1.63 -22.45 8.94
N VAL A 540 -0.38 -21.98 8.85
CA VAL A 540 0.67 -22.32 9.83
C VAL A 540 0.33 -21.61 11.15
N PRO A 541 0.15 -22.33 12.27
CA PRO A 541 -0.20 -21.71 13.53
C PRO A 541 0.80 -20.61 13.92
N GLY A 542 0.30 -19.39 14.19
CA GLY A 542 1.13 -18.25 14.60
C GLY A 542 1.81 -17.46 13.48
N VAL A 543 1.56 -17.77 12.20
CA VAL A 543 2.08 -17.00 11.06
C VAL A 543 0.95 -16.66 10.08
N GLU A 544 0.83 -15.40 9.68
CA GLU A 544 -0.15 -14.94 8.69
C GLU A 544 0.35 -15.17 7.25
N GLY A 545 -0.59 -15.39 6.33
CA GLY A 545 -0.35 -15.81 4.97
C GLY A 545 -0.25 -17.33 4.83
N ARG A 546 0.05 -17.77 3.63
CA ARG A 546 0.17 -19.19 3.29
C ARG A 546 1.62 -19.51 2.97
N ALA A 547 2.17 -20.51 3.67
CA ALA A 547 3.56 -20.92 3.50
C ALA A 547 3.78 -21.44 2.07
N GLY A 548 4.87 -21.02 1.43
CA GLY A 548 5.25 -21.55 0.12
C GLY A 548 5.64 -23.04 0.21
N MET A 549 5.14 -23.82 -0.74
CA MET A 549 5.44 -25.24 -0.93
C MET A 549 5.93 -25.45 -2.37
N ALA A 550 6.87 -26.37 -2.58
CA ALA A 550 7.29 -26.77 -3.91
C ALA A 550 7.28 -28.29 -4.05
N ALA A 551 6.70 -28.81 -5.14
CA ALA A 551 7.02 -30.14 -5.63
C ALA A 551 8.08 -30.08 -6.70
N ILE A 552 9.05 -30.99 -6.60
CA ILE A 552 10.19 -31.12 -7.49
C ILE A 552 10.17 -32.53 -8.07
N ALA A 553 10.21 -32.64 -9.40
CA ALA A 553 10.48 -33.90 -10.07
C ALA A 553 11.94 -34.33 -9.83
N ASP A 554 12.12 -35.43 -9.11
CA ASP A 554 13.40 -36.08 -8.84
C ASP A 554 13.32 -37.59 -9.12
N PRO A 555 13.20 -38.00 -10.40
CA PRO A 555 13.08 -39.41 -10.78
C PRO A 555 14.31 -40.25 -10.40
N LEU A 556 15.46 -39.62 -10.16
CA LEU A 556 16.73 -40.27 -9.87
C LEU A 556 17.16 -40.15 -8.41
N GLY A 557 16.37 -39.48 -7.54
CA GLY A 557 16.68 -39.30 -6.13
C GLY A 557 17.97 -38.50 -5.88
N LYS A 558 18.31 -37.57 -6.77
CA LYS A 558 19.59 -36.83 -6.74
C LYS A 558 19.51 -35.48 -6.05
N VAL A 559 18.31 -35.02 -5.70
CA VAL A 559 18.13 -33.70 -5.09
C VAL A 559 18.51 -33.77 -3.61
N ASP A 560 19.64 -33.17 -3.24
CA ASP A 560 20.02 -32.95 -1.85
C ASP A 560 19.35 -31.67 -1.31
N PRO A 561 18.45 -31.76 -0.31
CA PRO A 561 17.78 -30.61 0.27
C PRO A 561 18.73 -29.57 0.89
N ASN A 562 19.87 -29.98 1.45
CA ASN A 562 20.82 -29.08 2.09
C ASN A 562 21.55 -28.24 1.05
N VAL A 563 22.00 -28.87 -0.04
CA VAL A 563 22.64 -28.18 -1.17
C VAL A 563 21.63 -27.24 -1.83
N LEU A 564 20.40 -27.72 -2.07
CA LEU A 564 19.34 -26.89 -2.64
C LEU A 564 19.04 -25.68 -1.74
N TYR A 565 18.98 -25.85 -0.43
CA TYR A 565 18.77 -24.74 0.50
C TYR A 565 19.91 -23.72 0.43
N GLN A 566 21.17 -24.16 0.41
CA GLN A 566 22.32 -23.27 0.25
C GLN A 566 22.28 -22.49 -1.07
N GLU A 567 21.84 -23.11 -2.17
CA GLU A 567 21.70 -22.42 -3.46
C GLU A 567 20.51 -21.45 -3.47
N LEU A 568 19.37 -21.85 -2.91
CA LEU A 568 18.19 -20.99 -2.77
C LEU A 568 18.49 -19.75 -1.92
N GLN A 569 19.35 -19.88 -0.90
CA GLN A 569 19.78 -18.76 -0.08
C GLN A 569 20.47 -17.65 -0.89
N LYS A 570 21.13 -18.01 -1.99
CA LYS A 570 21.86 -17.08 -2.84
C LYS A 570 20.98 -16.40 -3.89
N VAL A 571 19.88 -17.05 -4.32
CA VAL A 571 19.01 -16.56 -5.40
C VAL A 571 17.77 -15.85 -4.86
N LEU A 572 17.19 -16.34 -3.76
CA LEU A 572 15.90 -15.90 -3.27
C LEU A 572 15.98 -15.19 -1.91
N PRO A 573 15.16 -14.14 -1.70
CA PRO A 573 15.04 -13.50 -0.40
C PRO A 573 14.40 -14.47 0.62
N THR A 574 14.72 -14.29 1.90
CA THR A 574 14.31 -15.22 2.98
C THR A 574 12.80 -15.48 3.04
N TYR A 575 11.97 -14.50 2.72
CA TYR A 575 10.51 -14.65 2.75
C TYR A 575 9.95 -15.46 1.56
N ALA A 576 10.64 -15.49 0.42
CA ALA A 576 10.16 -16.18 -0.77
C ALA A 576 10.51 -17.68 -0.77
N ARG A 577 11.47 -18.11 0.05
CA ARG A 577 11.97 -19.50 0.05
C ARG A 577 10.86 -20.48 0.44
N PRO A 578 10.65 -21.58 -0.31
CA PRO A 578 9.67 -22.60 0.06
C PRO A 578 10.06 -23.23 1.41
N LEU A 579 9.08 -23.43 2.28
CA LEU A 579 9.30 -24.06 3.59
C LEU A 579 9.08 -25.56 3.56
N PHE A 580 8.30 -26.04 2.60
CA PHE A 580 8.01 -27.45 2.41
C PHE A 580 8.41 -27.86 1.00
N LEU A 581 9.21 -28.92 0.91
CA LEU A 581 9.61 -29.53 -0.34
C LEU A 581 9.00 -30.93 -0.42
N ARG A 582 8.41 -31.25 -1.55
CA ARG A 582 7.92 -32.59 -1.89
C ARG A 582 8.70 -33.10 -3.09
N LEU A 583 9.52 -34.13 -2.90
CA LEU A 583 10.22 -34.79 -4.00
C LEU A 583 9.28 -35.86 -4.60
N LEU A 584 9.10 -35.83 -5.91
CA LEU A 584 8.21 -36.76 -6.64
C LEU A 584 8.95 -37.37 -7.82
N PRO A 585 8.62 -38.59 -8.28
CA PRO A 585 9.20 -39.13 -9.51
C PRO A 585 8.89 -38.28 -10.75
N ARG A 586 7.71 -37.64 -10.77
CA ARG A 586 7.24 -36.71 -11.80
C ARG A 586 6.23 -35.73 -11.18
N VAL A 587 6.08 -34.55 -11.75
CA VAL A 587 4.98 -33.64 -11.37
C VAL A 587 3.75 -34.01 -12.17
N ASP A 588 2.59 -34.12 -11.52
CA ASP A 588 1.34 -34.45 -12.21
C ASP A 588 0.93 -33.29 -13.14
N THR A 589 0.73 -33.61 -14.43
CA THR A 589 0.26 -32.67 -15.45
C THR A 589 -1.12 -33.07 -15.94
N THR A 590 -2.00 -32.09 -16.16
CA THR A 590 -3.27 -32.31 -16.86
C THR A 590 -2.97 -32.39 -18.35
N GLY A 591 -2.90 -33.61 -18.88
CA GLY A 591 -2.67 -33.89 -20.29
C GLY A 591 -3.81 -33.44 -21.20
#